data_AF-A0A7C2ZTZ8-F1
#
_entry.id   AF-A0A7C2ZTZ8-F1
#
_cell.length_a   1.000
_cell.length_b   1.000
_cell.length_c   1.000
_cell.angle_alpha   90.00
_cell.angle_beta   90.00
_cell.angle_gamma   90.00
#
_symmetry.space_group_name_H-M   'P 1'
#
loop_
_entity.id
_entity.type
_entity.pdbx_description
1 polymer ?
#
loop_
_entity_poly.entity_id
_entity_poly.type
_entity_poly.pdbx_seq_one_letter_code
_entity_poly.pdbx_strand_id
1 'polypeptide(L)' 'MDEEAARQIEQVVGHKFSNRNLLYKAFTHSSAVDNRFLSNERLEFFGDSVL' A
#
# COMPACT_ATOMS: atom_id res chain seq x y z
N MET A 1 -3.27 -1.14 9.67
CA MET A 1 -2.24 -0.11 9.91
C MET A 1 -2.89 1.03 10.65
N ASP A 2 -2.26 1.49 11.72
CA ASP A 2 -2.71 2.67 12.46
C ASP A 2 -2.45 3.98 11.68
N GLU A 3 -3.07 5.09 12.10
CA GLU A 3 -2.91 6.37 11.41
C GLU A 3 -1.52 7.00 11.59
N GLU A 4 -0.83 6.68 12.70
CA GLU A 4 0.47 7.25 13.00
C GLU A 4 1.55 6.67 12.08
N ALA A 5 1.55 5.35 11.89
CA ALA A 5 2.42 4.66 10.95
C ALA A 5 2.17 5.11 9.52
N ALA A 6 0.91 5.30 9.12
CA ALA A 6 0.59 5.83 7.79
C ALA A 6 1.21 7.21 7.57
N ARG A 7 1.10 8.12 8.55
CA ARG A 7 1.69 9.46 8.49
C ARG A 7 3.22 9.41 8.45
N GLN A 8 3.84 8.54 9.24
CA GLN A 8 5.29 8.34 9.23
C GLN A 8 5.79 7.84 7.87
N ILE A 9 5.10 6.88 7.26
CA ILE A 9 5.44 6.37 5.93
C ILE A 9 5.36 7.50 4.89
N GLU A 10 4.29 8.28 4.88
CA GLU A 10 4.14 9.43 3.97
C GLU A 10 5.26 10.46 4.14
N GLN A 11 5.72 10.70 5.37
CA GLN A 11 6.84 11.58 5.67
C GLN A 11 8.17 11.01 5.16
N VAL A 12 8.43 9.73 5.40
CA VAL A 12 9.69 9.06 5.00
C VAL A 12 9.81 8.98 3.47
N VAL A 13 8.71 8.66 2.78
CA VAL A 13 8.68 8.56 1.31
C VAL A 13 8.54 9.93 0.65
N GLY A 14 8.16 10.97 1.40
CA GLY A 14 7.96 12.33 0.89
C GLY A 14 6.73 12.46 -0.02
N HIS A 15 5.77 11.53 0.08
CA HIS A 15 4.57 11.49 -0.74
C HIS A 15 3.31 11.38 0.13
N LYS A 16 2.35 12.28 -0.06
CA LYS A 16 1.02 12.20 0.55
C LYS A 16 0.05 11.52 -0.40
N PHE A 17 -0.55 10.43 0.03
CA PHE A 17 -1.55 9.71 -0.75
C PHE A 17 -2.87 10.48 -0.71
N SER A 18 -3.40 10.83 -1.89
CA SER A 18 -4.76 11.37 -2.01
C SER A 18 -5.83 10.34 -1.59
N ASN A 19 -5.53 9.05 -1.75
CA ASN A 19 -6.35 7.94 -1.31
C ASN A 19 -5.54 6.99 -0.40
N ARG A 20 -5.75 7.09 0.90
CA ARG A 20 -5.06 6.24 1.91
C ARG A 20 -5.31 4.74 1.71
N ASN A 21 -6.38 4.32 1.05
CA ASN A 21 -6.59 2.90 0.75
C ASN A 21 -5.50 2.33 -0.15
N LEU A 22 -4.86 3.15 -1.00
CA LEU A 22 -3.73 2.69 -1.81
C LEU A 22 -2.52 2.40 -0.92
N LEU A 23 -2.24 3.27 0.06
CA LEU A 23 -1.18 3.04 1.04
C LEU A 23 -1.46 1.79 1.89
N TYR A 24 -2.70 1.62 2.38
CA TYR A 24 -3.06 0.42 3.14
C TYR A 24 -2.90 -0.86 2.31
N LYS A 25 -3.38 -0.86 1.06
CA LYS A 25 -3.25 -2.02 0.17
C LYS A 25 -1.80 -2.32 -0.19
N ALA A 26 -0.98 -1.31 -0.48
CA ALA A 26 0.43 -1.49 -0.82
C ALA A 26 1.22 -2.23 0.28
N PHE A 27 0.83 -2.05 1.55
CA PHE A 27 1.43 -2.72 2.70
C PHE A 27 0.68 -3.97 3.18
N THR A 28 -0.31 -4.45 2.42
CA THR A 28 -1.08 -5.65 2.78
C THR A 28 -0.61 -6.85 1.97
N HIS A 29 0.13 -7.75 2.62
CA HIS A 29 0.56 -9.01 2.02
C HIS A 29 -0.62 -9.98 1.80
N SER A 30 -0.54 -10.84 0.79
CA SER A 30 -1.62 -11.79 0.45
C SER A 30 -1.94 -12.79 1.56
N SER A 31 -1.00 -13.09 2.46
CA SER A 31 -1.26 -13.94 3.63
C SER A 31 -2.09 -13.27 4.72
N ALA A 32 -2.29 -11.95 4.67
CA ALA A 32 -3.04 -11.19 5.66
C ALA A 32 -4.52 -10.99 5.26
N VAL A 33 -4.94 -11.50 4.10
CA VAL A 33 -6.30 -11.32 3.57
C VAL A 33 -6.83 -12.62 2.97
N ASP A 34 -8.10 -12.91 3.19
CA ASP A 34 -8.75 -14.08 2.58
C ASP A 34 -8.95 -13.90 1.07
N ASN A 35 -9.15 -12.65 0.63
CA ASN A 35 -9.31 -12.29 -0.76
C ASN A 35 -8.07 -11.57 -1.29
N ARG A 36 -7.34 -12.22 -2.20
CA ARG A 36 -6.14 -11.67 -2.85
C ARG A 36 -6.38 -10.34 -3.57
N PHE A 37 -7.60 -10.02 -4.00
CA PHE A 37 -7.91 -8.70 -4.57
C PHE A 37 -7.75 -7.53 -3.59
N LEU A 38 -7.61 -7.83 -2.29
CA LEU A 38 -7.36 -6.86 -1.23
C LEU A 38 -5.88 -6.72 -0.87
N SER A 39 -4.99 -7.54 -1.44
CA SER A 39 -3.54 -7.47 -1.20
C SER A 39 -2.83 -6.47 -2.13
N ASN A 40 -1.53 -6.36 -1.94
CA ASN A 40 -0.63 -5.54 -2.75
C ASN A 40 -0.30 -6.12 -4.14
N GLU A 41 -0.60 -7.40 -4.43
CA GLU A 41 -0.12 -8.11 -5.64
C GLU A 41 -0.44 -7.37 -6.95
N ARG A 42 -1.62 -6.75 -7.05
CA ARG A 42 -2.00 -5.97 -8.25
C ARG A 42 -1.26 -4.64 -8.38
N LEU A 43 -0.95 -4.01 -7.24
CA LEU A 43 -0.19 -2.76 -7.21
C LEU A 43 1.28 -3.04 -7.54
N GLU A 44 1.83 -4.13 -7.01
CA GLU A 44 3.17 -4.62 -7.32
C GLU A 44 3.31 -4.90 -8.82
N PHE A 45 2.43 -5.73 -9.40
CA PHE A 45 2.44 -6.03 -10.83
C PHE A 45 2.41 -4.78 -11.73
N PHE A 46 1.60 -3.78 -11.37
CA PHE A 46 1.56 -2.52 -12.11
C PHE A 46 2.85 -1.70 -11.90
N GLY A 47 3.36 -1.65 -10.68
CA GLY A 47 4.59 -0.94 -10.33
C GLY A 47 5.82 -1.49 -11.06
N ASP A 48 5.91 -2.80 -11.22
CA ASP A 48 6.98 -3.48 -11.98
C ASP A 48 7.04 -3.06 -13.45
N SER A 49 5.93 -2.59 -14.02
CA SER A 49 5.90 -2.08 -15.40
C SER A 49 6.32 -0.62 -15.52
N VAL A 50 6.33 0.11 -14.42
CA VAL A 50 6.67 1.55 -14.37
C VAL A 50 8.15 1.75 -14.02
N LEU A 51 8.72 0.88 -13.18
CA LEU A 51 10.10 0.90 -12.71
C LEU A 51 11.06 0.18 -13.66
#